data_AF-A0A7K2TNY5-F1
#
_entry.id   AF-A0A7K2TNY5-F1
#
_cell.length_a   1.000
_cell.length_b   1.000
_cell.length_c   1.000
_cell.angle_alpha   90.00
_cell.angle_beta   90.00
_cell.angle_gamma   90.00
#
_symmetry.space_group_name_H-M   'P 1'
#
loop_
_entity.id
_entity.type
_entity.pdbx_description
1 polymer ?
#
loop_
_entity_poly.entity_id
_entity_poly.type
_entity_poly.pdbx_seq_one_letter_code
_entity_poly.pdbx_strand_id
1 'polypeptide(L)'
;MALVQLDLPHPTAMRGRWAALAAVQAASGRGERCQAHWPLWHYDDGHGSWADLHHLDEGRAVLLGQDRNDSETYYAEAADFFEEKETDLLAGAPAWWEPPVRRVRDADADLFLAFVYGFDGTAWWRAPYDAEDGFGSVGLPALDDDRTRAAIRAATGHAPDGDEPPRAALDTLIAADGEVDEALLAAVVPPSDTDVAVGAAAARGFLAR
;
A
#
# COMPACT_ATOMS: atom_id res chain seq x y z
N MET A 1 -18.15 21.60 -0.06
CA MET A 1 -17.01 21.87 0.83
C MET A 1 -15.74 21.65 0.01
N ALA A 2 -14.62 22.30 0.36
CA ALA A 2 -13.37 22.12 -0.37
C ALA A 2 -12.64 20.86 0.14
N LEU A 3 -11.91 20.19 -0.75
CA LEU A 3 -11.04 19.07 -0.39
C LEU A 3 -9.91 19.52 0.53
N VAL A 4 -9.40 18.57 1.33
CA VAL A 4 -8.26 18.78 2.23
C VAL A 4 -7.00 18.23 1.55
N GLN A 5 -5.96 19.06 1.44
CA GLN A 5 -4.67 18.62 0.91
C GLN A 5 -3.93 17.74 1.91
N LEU A 6 -3.28 16.69 1.42
CA LEU A 6 -2.46 15.78 2.21
C LEU A 6 -0.98 15.91 1.86
N ASP A 7 -0.13 15.72 2.86
CA ASP A 7 1.32 15.62 2.69
C ASP A 7 1.72 14.14 2.55
N LEU A 8 1.66 13.64 1.31
CA LEU A 8 2.04 12.27 0.96
C LEU A 8 3.02 12.29 -0.22
N PRO A 9 3.94 11.31 -0.30
CA PRO A 9 4.86 11.19 -1.43
C PRO A 9 4.13 11.10 -2.77
N HIS A 10 4.77 11.53 -3.86
CA HIS A 10 4.25 11.25 -5.21
C HIS A 10 4.13 9.73 -5.43
N PRO A 11 3.06 9.21 -6.09
CA PRO A 11 2.90 7.76 -6.36
C PRO A 11 4.16 7.07 -6.89
N THR A 12 4.85 7.70 -7.84
CA THR A 12 6.09 7.13 -8.42
C THR A 12 7.26 7.07 -7.44
N ALA A 13 7.31 7.94 -6.42
CA ALA A 13 8.34 7.89 -5.38
C ALA A 13 8.11 6.74 -4.38
N MET A 14 6.90 6.19 -4.35
CA MET A 14 6.57 4.99 -3.55
C MET A 14 6.96 3.69 -4.25
N ARG A 15 7.18 3.70 -5.58
CA ARG A 15 7.34 2.49 -6.40
C ARG A 15 8.43 1.56 -5.88
N GLY A 16 9.65 2.06 -5.71
CA GLY A 16 10.77 1.23 -5.24
C GLY A 16 10.57 0.62 -3.87
N ARG A 17 9.90 1.33 -2.97
CA ARG A 17 9.56 0.81 -1.64
C ARG A 17 8.53 -0.30 -1.70
N TRP A 18 7.50 -0.11 -2.51
CA TRP A 18 6.45 -1.09 -2.72
C TRP A 18 6.99 -2.35 -3.41
N ALA A 19 7.80 -2.17 -4.45
CA ALA A 19 8.46 -3.24 -5.17
C ALA A 19 9.45 -4.03 -4.29
N ALA A 20 10.23 -3.35 -3.44
CA ALA A 20 11.14 -4.00 -2.51
C ALA A 20 10.38 -4.87 -1.49
N LEU A 21 9.30 -4.35 -0.91
CA LEU A 21 8.47 -5.13 0.03
C LEU A 21 7.79 -6.31 -0.68
N ALA A 22 7.24 -6.09 -1.88
CA ALA A 22 6.64 -7.14 -2.70
C ALA A 22 7.64 -8.26 -2.99
N ALA A 23 8.89 -7.92 -3.34
CA ALA A 23 9.93 -8.89 -3.60
C ALA A 23 10.16 -9.81 -2.41
N VAL A 24 10.30 -9.23 -1.22
CA VAL A 24 10.57 -9.95 0.03
C VAL A 24 9.37 -10.82 0.43
N GLN A 25 8.15 -10.28 0.36
CA GLN A 25 6.94 -11.03 0.71
C GLN A 25 6.71 -12.18 -0.26
N ALA A 26 6.84 -11.96 -1.57
CA ALA A 26 6.68 -12.99 -2.58
C ALA A 26 7.75 -14.08 -2.48
N ALA A 27 9.02 -13.72 -2.27
CA ALA A 27 10.08 -14.70 -2.05
C ALA A 27 9.83 -15.56 -0.80
N SER A 28 9.14 -15.00 0.21
CA SER A 28 8.77 -15.70 1.43
C SER A 28 7.41 -16.40 1.36
N GLY A 29 6.84 -16.55 0.15
CA GLY A 29 5.56 -17.23 -0.08
C GLY A 29 4.31 -16.47 0.36
N ARG A 30 4.40 -15.15 0.58
CA ARG A 30 3.31 -14.26 1.00
C ARG A 30 3.05 -13.14 -0.01
N GLY A 31 3.22 -13.43 -1.30
CA GLY A 31 3.13 -12.45 -2.38
C GLY A 31 1.76 -11.78 -2.48
N GLU A 32 0.70 -12.43 -2.00
CA GLU A 32 -0.65 -11.88 -1.95
C GLU A 32 -0.72 -10.60 -1.11
N ARG A 33 0.14 -10.46 -0.09
CA ARG A 33 0.15 -9.31 0.84
C ARG A 33 0.70 -8.03 0.23
N CYS A 34 1.42 -8.13 -0.88
CA CYS A 34 2.08 -6.99 -1.47
C CYS A 34 2.40 -7.29 -2.93
N GLN A 35 1.58 -6.77 -3.85
CA GLN A 35 1.64 -7.15 -5.26
C GLN A 35 1.21 -6.01 -6.18
N ALA A 36 1.67 -6.08 -7.42
CA ALA A 36 1.24 -5.19 -8.50
C ALA A 36 0.47 -5.97 -9.55
N HIS A 37 -0.74 -5.52 -9.85
CA HIS A 37 -1.58 -5.97 -10.95
C HIS A 37 -2.11 -4.73 -11.66
N TRP A 38 -1.42 -4.27 -12.71
CA TRP A 38 -1.77 -3.00 -13.35
C TRP A 38 -3.27 -2.92 -13.68
N PRO A 39 -3.97 -1.84 -13.28
CA PRO A 39 -3.45 -0.57 -12.75
C PRO A 39 -3.39 -0.44 -11.22
N LEU A 40 -3.36 -1.54 -10.47
CA LEU A 40 -3.42 -1.58 -9.02
C LEU A 40 -2.08 -2.01 -8.38
N TRP A 41 -1.66 -1.28 -7.36
CA TRP A 41 -0.68 -1.75 -6.37
C TRP A 41 -1.38 -1.98 -5.04
N HIS A 42 -1.16 -3.17 -4.46
CA HIS A 42 -1.86 -3.64 -3.27
C HIS A 42 -0.88 -3.86 -2.11
N TYR A 43 -1.33 -3.54 -0.90
CA TYR A 43 -0.69 -3.86 0.36
C TYR A 43 -1.73 -4.37 1.37
N ASP A 44 -1.39 -5.43 2.09
CA ASP A 44 -2.17 -6.02 3.18
C ASP A 44 -1.22 -6.46 4.30
N ASP A 45 -1.55 -6.12 5.54
CA ASP A 45 -0.72 -6.41 6.71
C ASP A 45 -0.84 -7.88 7.21
N GLY A 46 -1.83 -8.62 6.71
CA GLY A 46 -2.21 -9.98 7.09
C GLY A 46 -3.13 -10.06 8.30
N HIS A 47 -3.58 -8.92 8.84
CA HIS A 47 -4.40 -8.79 10.04
C HIS A 47 -5.71 -8.02 9.82
N GLY A 48 -5.92 -7.53 8.60
CA GLY A 48 -7.16 -6.93 8.10
C GLY A 48 -7.03 -5.46 7.71
N SER A 49 -5.83 -4.88 7.86
CA SER A 49 -5.52 -3.52 7.40
C SER A 49 -4.84 -3.60 6.03
N TRP A 50 -5.32 -2.81 5.08
CA TRP A 50 -4.88 -2.88 3.69
C TRP A 50 -4.99 -1.52 3.01
N ALA A 51 -4.23 -1.36 1.92
CA ALA A 51 -4.25 -0.17 1.09
C ALA A 51 -4.01 -0.52 -0.39
N ASP A 52 -4.85 0.05 -1.24
CA ASP A 52 -4.82 -0.10 -2.69
C ASP A 52 -4.55 1.25 -3.36
N LEU A 53 -3.51 1.30 -4.18
CA LEU A 53 -3.24 2.41 -5.08
C LEU A 53 -3.67 2.06 -6.50
N HIS A 54 -4.77 2.66 -6.93
CA HIS A 54 -5.26 2.59 -8.30
C HIS A 54 -4.66 3.72 -9.13
N HIS A 55 -3.80 3.37 -10.08
CA HIS A 55 -3.35 4.30 -11.09
C HIS A 55 -4.46 4.58 -12.12
N LEU A 56 -4.55 5.84 -12.53
CA LEU A 56 -5.50 6.32 -13.52
C LEU A 56 -4.76 7.04 -14.66
N ASP A 57 -5.53 7.43 -15.67
CA ASP A 57 -5.01 8.22 -16.78
C ASP A 57 -4.44 9.58 -16.32
N GLU A 58 -3.51 10.11 -17.11
CA GLU A 58 -2.92 11.45 -16.93
C GLU A 58 -2.07 11.60 -15.65
N GLY A 59 -1.60 10.48 -15.08
CA GLY A 59 -0.76 10.48 -13.87
C GLY A 59 -1.55 10.66 -12.58
N ARG A 60 -2.89 10.62 -12.65
CA ARG A 60 -3.77 10.59 -11.48
C ARG A 60 -3.72 9.23 -10.81
N ALA A 61 -4.08 9.19 -9.53
CA ALA A 61 -4.24 7.95 -8.80
C ALA A 61 -5.27 8.10 -7.68
N VAL A 62 -5.83 6.98 -7.22
CA VAL A 62 -6.67 6.91 -6.02
C VAL A 62 -6.06 5.90 -5.07
N LEU A 63 -5.74 6.34 -3.85
CA LEU A 63 -5.32 5.50 -2.74
C LEU A 63 -6.52 5.30 -1.81
N LEU A 64 -6.88 4.05 -1.54
CA LEU A 64 -8.02 3.72 -0.69
C LEU A 64 -7.71 2.50 0.17
N GLY A 65 -8.45 2.32 1.25
CA GLY A 65 -8.24 1.18 2.13
C GLY A 65 -8.93 1.33 3.47
N GLN A 66 -8.49 0.51 4.43
CA GLN A 66 -8.94 0.57 5.81
C GLN A 66 -7.82 0.15 6.76
N ASP A 67 -7.86 0.70 7.96
CA ASP A 67 -7.36 0.00 9.13
C ASP A 67 -8.50 -0.74 9.84
N ARG A 68 -8.28 -1.99 10.22
CA ARG A 68 -9.32 -2.81 10.86
C ARG A 68 -9.75 -2.29 12.24
N ASN A 69 -8.83 -1.71 13.01
CA ASN A 69 -9.03 -1.43 14.43
C ASN A 69 -9.18 0.06 14.74
N ASP A 70 -8.56 0.92 13.95
CA ASP A 70 -8.42 2.35 14.24
C ASP A 70 -9.18 3.25 13.26
N SER A 71 -9.97 2.68 12.35
CA SER A 71 -10.85 3.45 11.46
C SER A 71 -12.17 3.80 12.16
N GLU A 72 -12.47 5.09 12.28
CA GLU A 72 -13.72 5.64 12.82
C GLU A 72 -14.61 6.29 11.72
N THR A 73 -14.24 6.09 10.46
CA THR A 73 -15.02 6.51 9.29
C THR A 73 -15.85 5.36 8.77
N TYR A 74 -17.15 5.59 8.62
CA TYR A 74 -18.10 4.58 8.16
C TYR A 74 -18.71 5.02 6.83
N TYR A 75 -18.22 4.47 5.72
CA TYR A 75 -18.70 4.83 4.38
C TYR A 75 -19.67 3.79 3.82
N ALA A 76 -20.77 4.25 3.21
CA ALA A 76 -21.76 3.41 2.54
C ALA A 76 -22.24 2.24 3.42
N GLU A 77 -22.11 0.98 2.98
CA GLU A 77 -22.59 -0.20 3.69
C GLU A 77 -22.00 -0.34 5.11
N ALA A 78 -20.80 0.23 5.36
CA ALA A 78 -20.19 0.22 6.68
C ALA A 78 -21.03 1.00 7.71
N ALA A 79 -21.65 2.11 7.32
CA ALA A 79 -22.47 2.92 8.21
C ALA A 79 -23.69 2.14 8.70
N ASP A 80 -24.36 1.42 7.80
CA ASP A 80 -25.50 0.56 8.14
C ASP A 80 -25.06 -0.65 8.96
N PHE A 81 -23.93 -1.29 8.63
CA PHE A 81 -23.44 -2.48 9.31
C PHE A 81 -23.04 -2.20 10.77
N PHE A 82 -22.38 -1.07 11.03
CA PHE A 82 -21.94 -0.67 12.37
C PHE A 82 -22.97 0.15 13.13
N GLU A 83 -24.10 0.51 12.50
CA GLU A 83 -25.11 1.42 13.04
C GLU A 83 -24.54 2.80 13.42
N GLU A 84 -23.58 3.27 12.62
CA GLU A 84 -22.84 4.51 12.85
C GLU A 84 -23.21 5.60 11.84
N LYS A 85 -22.82 6.84 12.14
CA LYS A 85 -23.06 7.96 11.22
C LYS A 85 -22.19 7.83 9.97
N GLU A 86 -22.82 7.87 8.80
CA GLU A 86 -22.10 7.85 7.53
C GLU A 86 -21.09 9.00 7.40
N THR A 87 -19.88 8.65 6.99
CA THR A 87 -18.83 9.57 6.56
C THR A 87 -18.70 9.48 5.05
N ASP A 88 -19.12 10.54 4.34
CA ASP A 88 -18.98 10.61 2.88
C ASP A 88 -17.52 10.86 2.48
N LEU A 89 -16.79 9.77 2.20
CA LEU A 89 -15.39 9.79 1.77
C LEU A 89 -15.17 10.41 0.38
N LEU A 90 -16.24 10.69 -0.37
CA LEU A 90 -16.21 11.30 -1.69
C LEU A 90 -16.82 12.71 -1.71
N ALA A 91 -17.10 13.30 -0.55
CA ALA A 91 -17.69 14.62 -0.44
C ALA A 91 -16.83 15.69 -1.14
N GLY A 92 -17.35 16.22 -2.25
CA GLY A 92 -16.65 17.23 -3.06
C GLY A 92 -15.51 16.69 -3.92
N ALA A 93 -15.31 15.37 -3.97
CA ALA A 93 -14.33 14.72 -4.83
C ALA A 93 -14.74 14.80 -6.32
N PRO A 94 -13.77 14.91 -7.24
CA PRO A 94 -14.03 14.74 -8.66
C PRO A 94 -14.58 13.36 -8.99
N ALA A 95 -15.40 13.26 -10.04
CA ALA A 95 -16.04 12.01 -10.46
C ALA A 95 -15.07 10.87 -10.81
N TRP A 96 -13.78 11.15 -11.03
CA TRP A 96 -12.78 10.11 -11.31
C TRP A 96 -12.35 9.31 -10.07
N TRP A 97 -12.75 9.70 -8.87
CA TRP A 97 -12.50 8.93 -7.63
C TRP A 97 -13.44 7.73 -7.48
N GLU A 98 -14.67 7.87 -8.00
CA GLU A 98 -15.74 6.88 -7.86
C GLU A 98 -15.41 5.51 -8.49
N PRO A 99 -14.84 5.39 -9.70
CA PRO A 99 -14.67 4.08 -10.33
C PRO A 99 -13.75 3.12 -9.55
N PRO A 100 -12.58 3.54 -9.00
CA PRO A 100 -11.81 2.72 -8.08
C PRO A 100 -12.58 2.31 -6.82
N VAL A 101 -13.24 3.27 -6.15
CA VAL A 101 -14.01 3.03 -4.92
C VAL A 101 -15.11 1.99 -5.15
N ARG A 102 -15.91 2.18 -6.20
CA ARG A 102 -16.97 1.24 -6.56
C ARG A 102 -16.42 -0.15 -6.90
N ARG A 103 -15.30 -0.22 -7.62
CA ARG A 103 -14.70 -1.52 -7.98
C ARG A 103 -14.35 -2.34 -6.74
N VAL A 104 -13.79 -1.71 -5.71
CA VAL A 104 -13.42 -2.42 -4.48
C VAL A 104 -14.65 -2.84 -3.70
N ARG A 105 -15.64 -1.95 -3.55
CA ARG A 105 -16.92 -2.29 -2.91
C ARG A 105 -17.68 -3.41 -3.63
N ASP A 106 -17.65 -3.44 -4.95
CA ASP A 106 -18.30 -4.49 -5.76
C ASP A 106 -17.54 -5.83 -5.72
N ALA A 107 -16.23 -5.80 -5.47
CA ALA A 107 -15.39 -6.99 -5.47
C ALA A 107 -15.54 -7.83 -4.20
N ASP A 108 -15.73 -7.18 -3.06
CA ASP A 108 -15.91 -7.84 -1.77
C ASP A 108 -16.83 -7.02 -0.85
N ALA A 109 -18.01 -7.55 -0.58
CA ALA A 109 -19.01 -6.89 0.26
C ALA A 109 -18.63 -6.86 1.74
N ASP A 110 -17.66 -7.67 2.16
CA ASP A 110 -17.16 -7.71 3.54
C ASP A 110 -15.95 -6.79 3.75
N LEU A 111 -15.46 -6.13 2.68
CA LEU A 111 -14.41 -5.10 2.77
C LEU A 111 -15.03 -3.71 2.91
N PHE A 112 -14.76 -3.08 4.05
CA PHE A 112 -15.13 -1.68 4.28
C PHE A 112 -14.02 -0.73 3.82
N LEU A 113 -14.43 0.48 3.47
CA LEU A 113 -13.52 1.58 3.14
C LEU A 113 -13.55 2.60 4.28
N ALA A 114 -12.37 2.98 4.74
CA ALA A 114 -12.19 4.01 5.75
C ALA A 114 -11.58 5.29 5.17
N PHE A 115 -10.66 5.18 4.20
CA PHE A 115 -10.08 6.34 3.54
C PHE A 115 -10.13 6.23 2.03
N VAL A 116 -10.28 7.39 1.37
CA VAL A 116 -10.14 7.56 -0.08
C VAL A 116 -9.42 8.87 -0.36
N TYR A 117 -8.22 8.77 -0.94
CA TYR A 117 -7.38 9.90 -1.30
C TYR A 117 -7.13 9.92 -2.80
N GLY A 118 -7.29 11.09 -3.43
CA GLY A 118 -6.97 11.27 -4.84
C GLY A 118 -5.71 12.08 -5.04
N PHE A 119 -4.82 11.56 -5.89
CA PHE A 119 -3.70 12.28 -6.45
C PHE A 119 -4.08 12.88 -7.81
N ASP A 120 -4.02 14.19 -7.95
CA ASP A 120 -4.43 14.89 -9.17
C ASP A 120 -3.34 15.00 -10.26
N GLY A 121 -2.17 14.40 -10.03
CA GLY A 121 -0.96 14.59 -10.83
C GLY A 121 0.05 15.53 -10.18
N THR A 122 -0.34 16.28 -9.15
CA THR A 122 0.51 17.23 -8.44
C THR A 122 0.45 17.11 -6.93
N ALA A 123 -0.73 16.93 -6.35
CA ALA A 123 -0.96 16.85 -4.92
C ALA A 123 -2.00 15.79 -4.56
N TRP A 124 -1.93 15.34 -3.30
CA TRP A 124 -2.89 14.44 -2.70
C TRP A 124 -4.01 15.22 -2.01
N TRP A 125 -5.20 14.68 -2.10
CA TRP A 125 -6.41 15.29 -1.55
C TRP A 125 -7.29 14.22 -0.89
N ARG A 126 -8.09 14.62 0.09
CA ARG A 126 -9.19 13.83 0.65
C ARG A 126 -10.47 14.65 0.81
N ALA A 127 -11.60 13.97 0.96
CA ALA A 127 -12.85 14.60 1.39
C ALA A 127 -12.70 15.21 2.81
N PRO A 128 -13.42 16.30 3.12
CA PRO A 128 -13.34 16.93 4.42
C PRO A 128 -14.15 16.17 5.47
N TYR A 129 -13.45 15.59 6.46
CA TYR A 129 -14.01 14.98 7.67
C TYR A 129 -13.00 15.07 8.83
N ASP A 130 -13.53 15.02 10.06
CA ASP A 130 -12.77 15.16 11.30
C ASP A 130 -12.44 13.81 11.99
N ALA A 131 -13.15 12.73 11.64
CA ALA A 131 -12.91 11.39 12.19
C ALA A 131 -11.54 10.84 11.75
N GLU A 132 -10.95 9.99 12.60
CA GLU A 132 -9.73 9.24 12.26
C GLU A 132 -10.09 8.15 11.24
N ASP A 133 -9.46 8.19 10.07
CA ASP A 133 -9.75 7.27 8.95
C ASP A 133 -8.84 6.03 8.95
N GLY A 134 -8.05 5.84 9.99
CA GLY A 134 -7.14 4.71 10.16
C GLY A 134 -5.91 4.72 9.26
N PHE A 135 -5.75 5.64 8.30
CA PHE A 135 -4.63 5.61 7.36
C PHE A 135 -3.25 5.64 8.03
N GLY A 136 -3.12 6.45 9.08
CA GLY A 136 -1.89 6.51 9.88
C GLY A 136 -1.55 5.17 10.55
N SER A 137 -2.57 4.42 10.98
CA SER A 137 -2.46 3.13 11.66
C SER A 137 -2.18 1.96 10.72
N VAL A 138 -2.72 1.99 9.48
CA VAL A 138 -2.31 1.04 8.42
C VAL A 138 -0.80 1.03 8.28
N GLY A 139 -0.16 2.18 8.51
CA GLY A 139 1.29 2.27 8.59
C GLY A 139 1.98 1.93 7.27
N LEU A 140 1.32 2.22 6.14
CA LEU A 140 1.73 1.84 4.78
C LEU A 140 3.25 1.96 4.60
N PRO A 141 3.97 0.83 4.43
CA PRO A 141 5.43 0.86 4.41
C PRO A 141 6.03 1.75 3.32
N ALA A 142 5.33 1.91 2.19
CA ALA A 142 5.81 2.65 1.03
C ALA A 142 5.88 4.19 1.21
N LEU A 143 5.40 4.72 2.34
CA LEU A 143 5.43 6.17 2.62
C LEU A 143 6.84 6.72 2.80
N ASP A 144 7.73 5.95 3.42
CA ASP A 144 9.12 6.36 3.66
C ASP A 144 10.07 5.15 3.78
N ASP A 145 11.37 5.43 3.67
CA ASP A 145 12.39 4.38 3.67
C ASP A 145 12.52 3.68 5.03
N ASP A 146 12.26 4.38 6.16
CA ASP A 146 12.37 3.80 7.49
C ASP A 146 11.28 2.77 7.74
N ARG A 147 10.02 3.10 7.38
CA ARG A 147 8.89 2.16 7.41
C ARG A 147 9.12 0.98 6.49
N THR A 148 9.63 1.22 5.28
CA THR A 148 9.94 0.15 4.33
C THR A 148 10.98 -0.82 4.90
N ARG A 149 12.08 -0.29 5.45
CA ARG A 149 13.13 -1.10 6.09
C ARG A 149 12.58 -1.92 7.26
N ALA A 150 11.78 -1.30 8.13
CA ALA A 150 11.15 -1.97 9.26
C ALA A 150 10.22 -3.11 8.80
N ALA A 151 9.38 -2.87 7.79
CA ALA A 151 8.49 -3.88 7.22
C ALA A 151 9.26 -5.06 6.59
N ILE A 152 10.35 -4.79 5.86
CA ILE A 152 11.19 -5.84 5.29
C ILE A 152 11.86 -6.69 6.39
N ARG A 153 12.38 -6.06 7.45
CA ARG A 153 12.96 -6.78 8.61
C ARG A 153 11.92 -7.68 9.28
N ALA A 154 10.72 -7.16 9.51
CA ALA A 154 9.61 -7.93 10.08
C ALA A 154 9.22 -9.12 9.18
N ALA A 155 9.09 -8.91 7.87
CA ALA A 155 8.72 -9.95 6.92
C ALA A 155 9.79 -11.06 6.79
N THR A 156 11.06 -10.73 6.94
CA THR A 156 12.16 -11.70 6.86
C THR A 156 12.39 -12.48 8.16
N GLY A 157 11.63 -12.16 9.23
CA GLY A 157 11.72 -12.90 10.50
C GLY A 157 13.05 -12.72 11.22
N HIS A 158 13.82 -11.68 10.91
CA HIS A 158 15.05 -11.38 11.63
C HIS A 158 14.69 -10.99 13.07
N ALA A 159 14.99 -11.91 14.00
CA ALA A 159 14.93 -11.63 15.43
C ALA A 159 15.99 -10.56 15.78
N PRO A 160 15.84 -9.83 16.90
CA PRO A 160 16.81 -8.82 17.34
C PRO A 160 18.26 -9.33 17.46
N ASP A 161 18.43 -10.65 17.63
CA ASP A 161 19.73 -11.32 17.82
C ASP A 161 20.22 -12.09 16.56
N GLY A 162 19.49 -12.02 15.43
CA GLY A 162 19.90 -12.62 14.16
C GLY A 162 20.81 -11.70 13.33
N ASP A 163 21.46 -12.25 12.30
CA ASP A 163 22.20 -11.44 11.32
C ASP A 163 21.22 -10.62 10.48
N GLU A 164 20.89 -9.43 10.98
CA GLU A 164 20.03 -8.47 10.31
C GLU A 164 20.56 -8.11 8.90
N PRO A 165 19.68 -7.92 7.90
CA PRO A 165 20.11 -7.50 6.58
C PRO A 165 20.82 -6.14 6.71
N PRO A 166 22.00 -5.98 6.09
CA PRO A 166 22.74 -4.73 6.12
C PRO A 166 21.87 -3.60 5.61
N ARG A 167 21.90 -2.44 6.29
CA ARG A 167 21.14 -1.25 5.85
C ARG A 167 21.41 -0.91 4.39
N ALA A 168 22.66 -1.01 3.95
CA ALA A 168 23.05 -0.77 2.57
C ALA A 168 22.37 -1.72 1.56
N ALA A 169 22.13 -2.98 1.94
CA ALA A 169 21.43 -3.94 1.08
C ALA A 169 19.95 -3.56 0.94
N LEU A 170 19.29 -3.19 2.05
CA LEU A 170 17.91 -2.68 2.02
C LEU A 170 17.78 -1.40 1.18
N ASP A 171 18.70 -0.46 1.37
CA ASP A 171 18.70 0.81 0.65
C ASP A 171 18.92 0.58 -0.86
N THR A 172 19.80 -0.36 -1.22
CA THR A 172 20.02 -0.75 -2.62
C THR A 172 18.77 -1.41 -3.22
N LEU A 173 18.10 -2.28 -2.46
CA LEU A 173 16.86 -2.93 -2.91
C LEU A 173 15.74 -1.92 -3.15
N ILE A 174 15.56 -0.95 -2.25
CA ILE A 174 14.56 0.13 -2.42
C ILE A 174 14.92 1.01 -3.62
N ALA A 175 16.20 1.38 -3.75
CA ALA A 175 16.69 2.23 -4.84
C ALA A 175 16.62 1.56 -6.23
N ALA A 176 16.51 0.22 -6.29
CA ALA A 176 16.33 -0.52 -7.54
C ALA A 176 14.98 -0.24 -8.22
N ASP A 177 14.02 0.36 -7.51
CA ASP A 177 12.81 0.94 -8.11
C ASP A 177 11.96 -0.01 -8.98
N GLY A 178 11.98 -1.31 -8.62
CA GLY A 178 11.33 -2.40 -9.36
C GLY A 178 12.27 -3.23 -10.24
N GLU A 179 13.47 -2.73 -10.56
CA GLU A 179 14.52 -3.45 -11.28
C GLU A 179 15.31 -4.37 -10.34
N VAL A 180 14.59 -5.21 -9.60
CA VAL A 180 15.17 -6.16 -8.64
C VAL A 180 15.59 -7.43 -9.36
N ASP A 181 16.85 -7.83 -9.16
CA ASP A 181 17.35 -9.15 -9.54
C ASP A 181 17.48 -10.09 -8.33
N GLU A 182 17.79 -11.35 -8.61
CA GLU A 182 17.92 -12.38 -7.57
C GLU A 182 19.08 -12.09 -6.61
N ALA A 183 20.15 -11.44 -7.06
CA ALA A 183 21.33 -11.15 -6.25
C ALA A 183 21.06 -10.04 -5.22
N LEU A 184 20.35 -8.98 -5.64
CA LEU A 184 19.88 -7.93 -4.75
C LEU A 184 18.96 -8.49 -3.67
N LEU A 185 18.04 -9.38 -4.05
CA LEU A 185 17.10 -9.95 -3.11
C LEU A 185 17.76 -10.95 -2.15
N ALA A 186 18.67 -11.80 -2.64
CA ALA A 186 19.44 -12.74 -1.83
C ALA A 186 20.34 -12.06 -0.78
N ALA A 187 20.69 -10.79 -0.96
CA ALA A 187 21.42 -10.01 0.03
C ALA A 187 20.55 -9.53 1.22
N VAL A 188 19.22 -9.68 1.12
CA VAL A 188 18.24 -9.19 2.10
C VAL A 188 17.47 -10.33 2.77
N VAL A 189 17.11 -11.36 2.01
CA VAL A 189 16.30 -12.47 2.51
C VAL A 189 17.17 -13.60 3.08
N PRO A 190 16.70 -14.34 4.10
CA PRO A 190 17.44 -15.48 4.62
C PRO A 190 17.58 -16.57 3.54
N PRO A 191 18.72 -17.29 3.46
CA PRO A 191 18.98 -18.25 2.38
C PRO A 191 18.13 -19.52 2.42
N SER A 192 17.46 -19.81 3.54
CA SER A 192 16.55 -20.94 3.70
C SER A 192 15.10 -20.50 3.48
N ASP A 193 14.34 -21.31 2.75
CA ASP A 193 12.88 -21.16 2.55
C ASP A 193 12.44 -19.89 1.78
N THR A 194 13.30 -19.37 0.89
CA THR A 194 12.97 -18.22 0.03
C THR A 194 13.18 -18.52 -1.46
N ASP A 195 12.21 -18.13 -2.29
CA ASP A 195 12.32 -18.17 -3.76
C ASP A 195 12.63 -16.77 -4.31
N VAL A 196 13.93 -16.47 -4.46
CA VAL A 196 14.37 -15.15 -4.92
C VAL A 196 13.96 -14.84 -6.37
N ALA A 197 13.73 -15.86 -7.20
CA ALA A 197 13.28 -15.66 -8.57
C ALA A 197 11.82 -15.19 -8.61
N VAL A 198 10.96 -15.79 -7.76
CA VAL A 198 9.57 -15.33 -7.57
C VAL A 198 9.54 -13.91 -7.02
N GLY A 199 10.38 -13.59 -6.03
CA GLY A 199 10.47 -12.24 -5.48
C GLY A 199 10.91 -11.18 -6.50
N ALA A 200 11.98 -11.46 -7.26
CA ALA A 200 12.44 -10.57 -8.32
C ALA A 200 11.39 -10.38 -9.43
N ALA A 201 10.59 -11.41 -9.73
CA ALA A 201 9.46 -11.27 -10.65
C ALA A 201 8.35 -10.37 -10.09
N ALA A 202 8.00 -10.50 -8.80
CA ALA A 202 6.99 -9.67 -8.15
C ALA A 202 7.37 -8.18 -8.16
N ALA A 203 8.63 -7.85 -7.86
CA ALA A 203 9.12 -6.47 -7.90
C ALA A 203 8.98 -5.83 -9.29
N ARG A 204 9.31 -6.58 -10.34
CA ARG A 204 9.21 -6.11 -11.74
C ARG A 204 7.78 -5.84 -12.17
N GLY A 205 6.78 -6.42 -11.51
CA GLY A 205 5.36 -6.09 -11.74
C GLY A 205 5.05 -4.61 -11.55
N PHE A 206 5.80 -3.91 -10.69
CA PHE A 206 5.62 -2.48 -10.44
C PHE A 206 6.16 -1.58 -11.55
N LEU A 207 6.95 -2.12 -12.49
CA LEU A 207 7.43 -1.39 -13.68
C LEU A 207 6.38 -1.36 -14.80
N ALA A 208 5.38 -2.24 -14.75
CA ALA A 208 4.34 -2.32 -15.76
C ALA A 208 3.44 -1.07 -15.74
N ARG A 209 3.11 -0.59 -16.94
CA ARG A 209 2.18 0.53 -17.21
C ARG A 209 1.17 0.09 -18.26
#